data_AF-A0A429HXJ2-F1
#
_entry.id   AF-A0A429HXJ2-F1
#
_cell.length_a   1.000
_cell.length_b   1.000
_cell.length_c   1.000
_cell.angle_alpha   90.00
_cell.angle_beta   90.00
_cell.angle_gamma   90.00
#
_symmetry.space_group_name_H-M   'P 1'
#
loop_
_entity.id
_entity.type
_entity.pdbx_description
1 polymer ?
#
loop_
_entity_poly.entity_id
_entity_poly.type
_entity_poly.pdbx_seq_one_letter_code
_entity_poly.pdbx_strand_id
1 'polypeptide(L)'
;MASWGWVVVCVDHPGDAVAVEFPVERAGRERVRTTVFRGDPRADAGVFRTMVGARVADVRFVLDELGSFAAGGGGGGAGRAVPGGFGRALDLRRVGVYGHSAGGTAAAQAMYEDRRIGAAVNWEGFLDQAPRASGRPGELLPVARCGVDRPLLLVGTDGFAGREELGRSWSAVRAHSGGRVRQRRFADAAHWVFTDYAAMVPQLQAAGLMSADARRGLVGSVAPEVSVPGVRRSVRSFFEGWRLGWW
;
A
#
# COMPACT_ATOMS: atom_id res chain seq x y z
N MET A 1 -12.72 6.95 1.05
CA MET A 1 -12.99 6.19 -0.20
C MET A 1 -14.39 5.59 -0.20
N ALA A 2 -14.76 4.73 0.75
CA ALA A 2 -16.12 4.14 0.80
C ALA A 2 -17.25 5.18 0.81
N SER A 3 -17.14 6.22 1.64
CA SER A 3 -18.09 7.35 1.67
C SER A 3 -18.16 8.20 0.39
N TRP A 4 -17.33 7.88 -0.62
CA TRP A 4 -17.26 8.55 -1.92
C TRP A 4 -17.66 7.60 -3.06
N GLY A 5 -18.37 6.52 -2.75
CA GLY A 5 -18.93 5.60 -3.74
C GLY A 5 -17.96 4.54 -4.27
N TRP A 6 -16.84 4.32 -3.60
CA TRP A 6 -15.90 3.24 -3.94
C TRP A 6 -16.16 2.01 -3.09
N VAL A 7 -16.11 0.82 -3.69
CA VAL A 7 -15.90 -0.42 -2.93
C VAL A 7 -14.42 -0.44 -2.52
N VAL A 8 -14.16 -0.58 -1.22
CA VAL A 8 -12.80 -0.61 -0.67
C VAL A 8 -12.56 -2.00 -0.08
N VAL A 9 -11.49 -2.64 -0.53
CA VAL A 9 -11.06 -3.95 -0.04
C VAL A 9 -9.69 -3.78 0.60
N CYS A 10 -9.61 -4.02 1.91
CA CYS A 10 -8.35 -4.07 2.65
C CYS A 10 -7.85 -5.51 2.64
N VAL A 11 -6.57 -5.71 2.33
CA VAL A 11 -5.95 -7.03 2.24
C VAL A 11 -4.96 -7.18 3.39
N ASP A 12 -5.23 -8.12 4.28
CA ASP A 12 -4.25 -8.60 5.24
C ASP A 12 -3.36 -9.65 4.58
N HIS A 13 -2.04 -9.55 4.81
CA HIS A 13 -1.03 -10.47 4.26
C HIS A 13 -0.54 -11.41 5.37
N PRO A 14 -1.04 -12.65 5.47
CA PRO A 14 -0.80 -13.51 6.62
C PRO A 14 0.66 -13.98 6.73
N GLY A 15 1.29 -13.72 7.88
CA GLY A 15 2.72 -13.96 8.08
C GLY A 15 3.61 -12.79 7.70
N ASP A 16 3.07 -11.77 7.04
CA ASP A 16 3.76 -10.50 6.81
C ASP A 16 3.32 -9.46 7.85
N ALA A 17 2.01 -9.19 7.89
CA ALA A 17 1.40 -8.26 8.86
C ALA A 17 1.71 -8.69 10.31
N VAL A 18 1.68 -7.72 11.24
CA VAL A 18 1.98 -7.95 12.66
C VAL A 18 1.20 -9.14 13.20
N ALA A 19 -0.10 -9.17 12.93
CA ALA A 19 -0.97 -10.31 13.16
C ALA A 19 -2.16 -10.30 12.19
N VAL A 20 -2.56 -11.47 11.72
CA VAL A 20 -3.80 -11.68 10.96
C VAL A 20 -4.65 -12.70 11.69
N GLU A 21 -5.88 -12.31 12.05
CA GLU A 21 -6.86 -13.19 12.68
C GLU A 21 -7.78 -13.82 11.63
N PHE A 22 -7.77 -15.15 11.56
CA PHE A 22 -8.67 -15.94 10.75
C PHE A 22 -9.98 -16.23 11.50
N PRO A 23 -11.11 -16.43 10.79
CA PRO A 23 -12.39 -16.70 11.45
C PRO A 23 -12.42 -18.02 12.24
N VAL A 24 -11.61 -19.00 11.83
CA VAL A 24 -11.50 -20.32 12.48
C VAL A 24 -10.07 -20.83 12.43
N GLU A 25 -9.70 -21.60 13.46
CA GLU A 25 -8.50 -22.42 13.45
C GLU A 25 -8.68 -23.63 12.52
N ARG A 26 -7.60 -24.11 11.89
CA ARG A 26 -7.60 -25.32 11.06
C ARG A 26 -6.27 -26.06 11.26
N ALA A 27 -6.25 -27.36 10.97
CA ALA A 27 -5.02 -28.14 11.01
C ALA A 27 -3.90 -27.45 10.18
N GLY A 28 -2.76 -27.19 10.81
CA GLY A 28 -1.63 -26.48 10.19
C GLY A 28 -1.76 -24.95 10.12
N ARG A 29 -2.81 -24.34 10.70
CA ARG A 29 -2.98 -22.89 10.76
C ARG A 29 -3.78 -22.46 12.01
N GLU A 30 -3.05 -21.89 12.96
CA GLU A 30 -3.62 -21.22 14.14
C GLU A 30 -4.62 -20.11 13.76
N ARG A 31 -5.50 -19.73 14.71
CA ARG A 31 -6.45 -18.64 14.51
C ARG A 31 -5.75 -17.32 14.23
N VAL A 32 -4.69 -17.00 14.96
CA VAL A 32 -3.91 -15.78 14.76
C VAL A 32 -2.57 -16.16 14.16
N ARG A 33 -2.26 -15.62 12.97
CA ARG A 33 -0.95 -15.78 12.34
C ARG A 33 -0.16 -14.49 12.50
N THR A 34 0.90 -14.54 13.29
CA THR A 34 1.81 -13.41 13.48
C THR A 34 2.84 -13.32 12.36
N THR A 35 3.54 -12.18 12.29
CA THR A 35 4.62 -11.99 11.33
C THR A 35 5.74 -13.04 11.45
N VAL A 36 6.25 -13.50 10.31
CA VAL A 36 7.43 -14.37 10.22
C VAL A 36 8.73 -13.57 10.21
N PHE A 37 8.66 -12.25 10.04
CA PHE A 37 9.85 -11.41 10.06
C PHE A 37 10.45 -11.33 11.47
N ARG A 38 11.78 -11.28 11.53
CA ARG A 38 12.57 -11.20 12.77
C ARG A 38 13.45 -9.95 12.81
N GLY A 39 13.15 -8.99 11.94
CA GLY A 39 13.88 -7.73 11.75
C GLY A 39 13.31 -6.99 10.54
N ASP A 40 14.03 -5.98 10.06
CA ASP A 40 13.67 -5.27 8.85
C ASP A 40 13.76 -6.20 7.62
N PRO A 41 12.64 -6.48 6.91
CA PRO A 41 12.66 -7.27 5.69
C PRO A 41 13.60 -6.73 4.61
N ARG A 42 13.87 -5.41 4.61
CA ARG A 42 14.79 -4.76 3.67
C ARG A 42 16.27 -4.95 4.02
N ALA A 43 16.59 -5.52 5.19
CA ALA A 43 17.96 -5.93 5.51
C ALA A 43 18.40 -7.20 4.74
N ASP A 44 17.46 -7.96 4.16
CA ASP A 44 17.73 -9.17 3.39
C ASP A 44 17.01 -9.13 2.03
N ALA A 45 17.77 -9.15 0.94
CA ALA A 45 17.21 -9.07 -0.41
C ALA A 45 16.35 -10.28 -0.81
N GLY A 46 16.61 -11.47 -0.27
CA GLY A 46 15.77 -12.64 -0.47
C GLY A 46 14.43 -12.51 0.24
N VAL A 47 14.45 -12.05 1.50
CA VAL A 47 13.24 -11.79 2.30
C VAL A 47 12.41 -10.67 1.66
N PHE A 48 13.02 -9.54 1.33
CA PHE A 48 12.33 -8.41 0.68
C PHE A 48 11.67 -8.84 -0.64
N ARG A 49 12.41 -9.57 -1.49
CA ARG A 49 11.87 -10.09 -2.75
C ARG A 49 10.67 -11.01 -2.53
N THR A 50 10.78 -11.93 -1.56
CA THR A 50 9.71 -12.88 -1.24
C THR A 50 8.48 -12.16 -0.71
N MET A 51 8.66 -11.18 0.19
CA MET A 51 7.61 -10.35 0.75
C MET A 51 6.85 -9.60 -0.35
N VAL A 52 7.56 -8.88 -1.23
CA VAL A 52 6.94 -8.14 -2.34
C VAL A 52 6.21 -9.08 -3.28
N GLY A 53 6.82 -10.21 -3.65
CA GLY A 53 6.22 -11.21 -4.53
C GLY A 53 4.93 -11.81 -3.95
N ALA A 54 4.93 -12.15 -2.66
CA ALA A 54 3.75 -12.66 -1.96
C ALA A 54 2.63 -11.61 -1.94
N ARG A 55 2.93 -10.35 -1.60
CA ARG A 55 1.94 -9.27 -1.60
C ARG A 55 1.32 -9.02 -2.98
N VAL A 56 2.13 -9.07 -4.04
CA VAL A 56 1.63 -8.95 -5.43
C VAL A 56 0.73 -10.13 -5.79
N ALA A 57 1.11 -11.36 -5.41
CA ALA A 57 0.29 -12.55 -5.62
C ALA A 57 -1.05 -12.45 -4.85
N ASP A 58 -1.03 -11.99 -3.60
CA ASP A 58 -2.23 -11.80 -2.78
C ASP A 58 -3.19 -10.78 -3.40
N VAL A 59 -2.68 -9.64 -3.90
CA VAL A 59 -3.50 -8.64 -4.60
C VAL A 59 -4.17 -9.25 -5.83
N ARG A 60 -3.43 -10.03 -6.62
CA ARG A 60 -3.96 -10.72 -7.82
C ARG A 60 -5.01 -11.76 -7.45
N PHE A 61 -4.74 -12.56 -6.43
CA PHE A 61 -5.69 -13.53 -5.88
C PHE A 61 -6.98 -12.86 -5.43
N VAL A 62 -6.90 -11.75 -4.68
CA VAL A 62 -8.09 -11.00 -4.26
C VAL A 62 -8.86 -10.46 -5.47
N LEU A 63 -8.19 -9.99 -6.53
CA LEU A 63 -8.86 -9.57 -7.76
C LEU A 63 -9.54 -10.73 -8.50
N ASP A 64 -8.96 -11.92 -8.49
CA ASP A 64 -9.58 -13.14 -9.04
C ASP A 64 -10.86 -13.49 -8.27
N GLU A 65 -10.81 -13.46 -6.94
CA GLU A 65 -11.97 -13.70 -6.07
C GLU A 65 -13.07 -12.65 -6.27
N LEU A 66 -12.71 -11.37 -6.36
CA LEU A 66 -13.66 -10.30 -6.69
C LEU A 66 -14.31 -10.51 -8.07
N GLY A 67 -13.55 -11.01 -9.05
CA GLY A 67 -14.07 -11.43 -10.35
C GLY A 67 -15.11 -12.54 -10.24
N SER A 68 -14.83 -13.55 -9.42
CA SER A 68 -15.77 -14.64 -9.12
C SER A 68 -17.06 -14.15 -8.47
N PHE A 69 -16.97 -13.22 -7.50
CA PHE A 69 -18.15 -12.58 -6.90
C PHE A 69 -18.95 -11.79 -7.92
N ALA A 70 -18.30 -11.01 -8.79
CA ALA A 70 -18.97 -10.23 -9.84
C ALA A 70 -19.68 -11.12 -10.87
N ALA A 71 -19.14 -12.31 -11.15
CA ALA A 71 -19.73 -13.32 -12.02
C ALA A 71 -20.86 -14.15 -11.36
N GLY A 72 -21.15 -13.93 -10.07
CA GLY A 72 -22.17 -14.67 -9.32
C GLY A 72 -21.73 -16.05 -8.82
N GLY A 73 -20.44 -16.39 -8.97
CA GLY A 73 -19.87 -17.67 -8.55
C GLY A 73 -19.19 -17.66 -7.17
N GLY A 74 -18.98 -16.48 -6.58
CA GLY A 74 -18.23 -16.35 -5.34
C GLY A 74 -18.96 -16.93 -4.12
N GLY A 75 -18.36 -17.94 -3.49
CA GLY A 75 -18.78 -18.48 -2.20
C GLY A 75 -18.16 -17.69 -1.04
N GLY A 76 -18.92 -17.46 0.02
CA GLY A 76 -18.40 -16.84 1.24
C GLY A 76 -17.24 -17.65 1.84
N GLY A 77 -16.04 -17.07 1.91
CA GLY A 77 -14.89 -17.70 2.55
C GLY A 77 -15.19 -18.05 4.01
N ALA A 78 -14.87 -19.29 4.40
CA ALA A 78 -15.02 -19.79 5.77
C ALA A 78 -16.44 -19.66 6.37
N GLY A 79 -17.50 -19.71 5.55
CA GLY A 79 -18.88 -19.72 6.01
C GLY A 79 -19.46 -18.35 6.37
N ARG A 80 -18.74 -17.24 6.09
CA ARG A 80 -19.31 -15.89 6.20
C ARG A 80 -19.98 -15.49 4.90
N ALA A 81 -21.28 -15.22 4.94
CA ALA A 81 -22.02 -14.71 3.79
C ALA A 81 -21.46 -13.34 3.37
N VAL A 82 -21.20 -13.19 2.07
CA VAL A 82 -20.93 -11.88 1.49
C VAL A 82 -22.26 -11.12 1.40
N PRO A 83 -22.31 -9.81 1.70
CA PRO A 83 -23.54 -9.04 1.63
C PRO A 83 -24.23 -9.20 0.26
N GLY A 84 -25.55 -9.40 0.28
CA GLY A 84 -26.35 -9.53 -0.93
C GLY A 84 -26.13 -8.34 -1.87
N GLY A 85 -25.84 -8.62 -3.14
CA GLY A 85 -25.57 -7.58 -4.14
C GLY A 85 -24.14 -7.06 -4.19
N PHE A 86 -23.21 -7.56 -3.36
CA PHE A 86 -21.79 -7.20 -3.42
C PHE A 86 -21.21 -7.36 -4.83
N GLY A 87 -21.38 -8.53 -5.45
CA GLY A 87 -20.90 -8.78 -6.81
C GLY A 87 -21.44 -7.77 -7.84
N ARG A 88 -22.72 -7.38 -7.72
CA ARG A 88 -23.34 -6.36 -8.61
C ARG A 88 -22.82 -4.95 -8.37
N ALA A 89 -22.27 -4.66 -7.19
CA ALA A 89 -21.70 -3.36 -6.86
C ALA A 89 -20.26 -3.21 -7.38
N LEU A 90 -19.61 -4.30 -7.82
CA LEU A 90 -18.22 -4.27 -8.32
C LEU A 90 -18.17 -3.81 -9.78
N ASP A 91 -17.56 -2.66 -10.05
CA ASP A 91 -17.13 -2.26 -11.40
C ASP A 91 -15.64 -2.59 -11.59
N LEU A 92 -15.34 -3.83 -11.98
CA LEU A 92 -13.97 -4.31 -12.16
C LEU A 92 -13.26 -3.76 -13.41
N ARG A 93 -13.93 -2.91 -14.20
CA ARG A 93 -13.27 -2.13 -15.26
C ARG A 93 -12.48 -0.95 -14.70
N ARG A 94 -12.69 -0.63 -13.41
CA ARG A 94 -12.10 0.52 -12.71
C ARG A 94 -11.51 0.08 -11.37
N VAL A 95 -10.43 -0.69 -11.44
CA VAL A 95 -9.65 -1.10 -10.25
C VAL A 95 -8.47 -0.17 -10.03
N GLY A 96 -8.38 0.41 -8.83
CA GLY A 96 -7.20 1.13 -8.36
C GLY A 96 -6.63 0.46 -7.11
N VAL A 97 -5.31 0.52 -6.93
CA VAL A 97 -4.63 -0.04 -5.76
C VAL A 97 -3.79 1.03 -5.08
N TYR A 98 -3.76 1.05 -3.75
CA TYR A 98 -2.85 1.92 -3.02
C TYR A 98 -2.30 1.19 -1.80
N GLY A 99 -1.10 1.59 -1.39
CA GLY A 99 -0.49 1.01 -0.20
C GLY A 99 0.62 1.88 0.37
N HIS A 100 0.93 1.61 1.62
CA HIS A 100 1.98 2.25 2.40
C HIS A 100 3.19 1.32 2.55
N SER A 101 4.39 1.88 2.49
CA SER A 101 5.67 1.18 2.65
C SER A 101 5.75 -0.02 1.70
N ALA A 102 5.99 -1.24 2.19
CA ALA A 102 5.96 -2.47 1.39
C ALA A 102 4.64 -2.66 0.59
N GLY A 103 3.50 -2.17 1.12
CA GLY A 103 2.24 -2.15 0.40
C GLY A 103 2.25 -1.18 -0.80
N GLY A 104 2.97 -0.06 -0.71
CA GLY A 104 3.15 0.87 -1.83
C GLY A 104 4.02 0.29 -2.94
N THR A 105 5.07 -0.46 -2.57
CA THR A 105 5.86 -1.27 -3.49
C THR A 105 4.98 -2.30 -4.21
N ALA A 106 4.20 -3.07 -3.45
CA ALA A 106 3.29 -4.07 -4.00
C ALA A 106 2.21 -3.45 -4.89
N ALA A 107 1.63 -2.30 -4.52
CA ALA A 107 0.64 -1.59 -5.32
C ALA A 107 1.18 -1.21 -6.71
N ALA A 108 2.38 -0.61 -6.77
CA ALA A 108 3.00 -0.23 -8.04
C ALA A 108 3.39 -1.45 -8.88
N GLN A 109 4.00 -2.47 -8.25
CA GLN A 109 4.44 -3.68 -8.95
C GLN A 109 3.24 -4.53 -9.43
N ALA A 110 2.18 -4.67 -8.63
CA ALA A 110 0.95 -5.34 -9.04
C ALA A 110 0.29 -4.62 -10.21
N MET A 111 0.25 -3.29 -10.22
CA MET A 111 -0.23 -2.55 -11.39
C MET A 111 0.61 -2.86 -12.63
N TYR A 112 1.93 -2.91 -12.51
CA TYR A 112 2.78 -3.28 -13.64
C TYR A 112 2.46 -4.69 -14.18
N GLU A 113 2.27 -5.68 -13.30
CA GLU A 113 2.08 -7.08 -13.67
C GLU A 113 0.64 -7.44 -14.10
N ASP A 114 -0.37 -6.76 -13.57
CA ASP A 114 -1.78 -7.08 -13.81
C ASP A 114 -2.49 -5.91 -14.51
N ARG A 115 -2.97 -6.18 -15.73
CA ARG A 115 -3.63 -5.16 -16.57
C ARG A 115 -5.00 -4.72 -16.06
N ARG A 116 -5.61 -5.47 -15.13
CA ARG A 116 -6.89 -5.10 -14.51
C ARG A 116 -6.77 -3.85 -13.64
N ILE A 117 -5.60 -3.62 -13.06
CA ILE A 117 -5.34 -2.47 -12.19
C ILE A 117 -5.04 -1.25 -13.09
N GLY A 118 -5.92 -0.26 -13.09
CA GLY A 118 -5.82 0.90 -13.98
C GLY A 118 -5.06 2.09 -13.41
N ALA A 119 -4.83 2.15 -12.10
CA ALA A 119 -4.05 3.21 -11.45
C ALA A 119 -3.51 2.75 -10.08
N ALA A 120 -2.37 3.31 -9.66
CA ALA A 120 -1.78 2.99 -8.36
C ALA A 120 -1.28 4.21 -7.56
N VAL A 121 -1.34 4.11 -6.23
CA VAL A 121 -0.67 5.05 -5.32
C VAL A 121 0.35 4.29 -4.48
N ASN A 122 1.58 4.77 -4.51
CA ASN A 122 2.67 4.29 -3.68
C ASN A 122 3.03 5.35 -2.63
N TRP A 123 2.72 5.06 -1.37
CA TRP A 123 3.15 5.85 -0.22
C TRP A 123 4.44 5.27 0.35
N GLU A 124 5.59 5.87 0.02
CA GLU A 124 6.92 5.53 0.55
C GLU A 124 7.40 4.08 0.36
N GLY A 125 6.90 3.39 -0.65
CA GLY A 125 7.39 2.08 -1.07
C GLY A 125 8.59 2.18 -2.02
N PHE A 126 9.63 1.42 -1.72
CA PHE A 126 10.81 1.27 -2.56
C PHE A 126 10.46 0.52 -3.87
N LEU A 127 10.97 1.00 -5.01
CA LEU A 127 10.78 0.33 -6.30
C LEU A 127 12.06 -0.36 -6.80
N ASP A 128 12.90 -0.76 -5.86
CA ASP A 128 14.07 -1.61 -6.05
C ASP A 128 14.19 -2.64 -4.92
N GLN A 129 14.95 -3.70 -5.20
CA GLN A 129 15.33 -4.71 -4.23
C GLN A 129 16.11 -4.07 -3.07
N ALA A 130 16.19 -4.78 -1.95
CA ALA A 130 17.09 -4.38 -0.86
C ALA A 130 18.53 -4.21 -1.39
N PRO A 131 19.30 -3.28 -0.81
CA PRO A 131 20.73 -3.18 -1.07
C PRO A 131 21.42 -4.52 -0.85
N ARG A 132 22.43 -4.82 -1.67
CA ARG A 132 23.25 -6.04 -1.45
C ARG A 132 24.22 -5.78 -0.31
N ALA A 133 24.65 -6.84 0.38
CA ALA A 133 25.67 -6.77 1.43
C ALA A 133 26.98 -6.10 0.96
N SER A 134 27.23 -6.06 -0.35
CA SER A 134 28.36 -5.35 -0.97
C SER A 134 28.23 -3.83 -1.02
N GLY A 135 27.15 -3.25 -0.47
CA GLY A 135 26.86 -1.81 -0.52
C GLY A 135 26.36 -1.32 -1.88
N ARG A 136 26.24 -2.21 -2.88
CA ARG A 136 25.66 -1.86 -4.18
C ARG A 136 24.15 -1.65 -4.05
N PRO A 137 23.58 -0.63 -4.73
CA PRO A 137 22.14 -0.44 -4.78
C PRO A 137 21.43 -1.70 -5.27
N GLY A 138 20.25 -1.97 -4.72
CA GLY A 138 19.41 -3.07 -5.18
C GLY A 138 19.02 -2.91 -6.66
N GLU A 139 18.75 -4.04 -7.30
CA GLU A 139 18.24 -4.03 -8.68
C GLU A 139 16.85 -3.37 -8.70
N LEU A 140 16.58 -2.56 -9.72
CA LEU A 140 15.26 -1.96 -9.90
C LEU A 140 14.21 -3.06 -10.08
N LEU A 141 13.05 -2.88 -9.45
CA LEU A 141 11.89 -3.72 -9.76
C LEU A 141 11.45 -3.49 -11.21
N PRO A 142 10.78 -4.47 -11.85
CA PRO A 142 10.30 -4.32 -13.21
C PRO A 142 9.51 -3.03 -13.45
N VAL A 143 8.64 -2.63 -12.51
CA VAL A 143 7.89 -1.37 -12.60
C VAL A 143 8.79 -0.13 -12.73
N ALA A 144 9.91 -0.06 -12.00
CA ALA A 144 10.83 1.07 -12.09
C ALA A 144 11.78 0.98 -13.28
N ARG A 145 12.22 -0.24 -13.61
CA ARG A 145 13.12 -0.49 -14.74
C ARG A 145 12.46 -0.21 -16.09
N CYS A 146 11.20 -0.59 -16.24
CA CYS A 146 10.47 -0.53 -17.50
C CYS A 146 9.48 0.65 -17.56
N GLY A 147 9.15 1.26 -16.43
CA GLY A 147 8.13 2.31 -16.35
C GLY A 147 6.71 1.75 -16.31
N VAL A 148 5.73 2.66 -16.34
CA VAL A 148 4.30 2.36 -16.33
C VAL A 148 3.60 3.00 -17.52
N ASP A 149 2.58 2.31 -18.03
CA ASP A 149 1.65 2.76 -19.06
C ASP A 149 0.34 3.35 -18.49
N ARG A 150 0.20 3.31 -17.16
CA ARG A 150 -0.96 3.76 -16.39
C ARG A 150 -0.58 4.76 -15.29
N PRO A 151 -1.52 5.57 -14.79
CA PRO A 151 -1.29 6.54 -13.73
C PRO A 151 -0.66 5.95 -12.46
N LEU A 152 0.44 6.55 -12.01
CA LEU A 152 1.09 6.22 -10.74
C LEU A 152 1.34 7.50 -9.93
N LEU A 153 0.83 7.54 -8.70
CA LEU A 153 1.14 8.60 -7.74
C LEU A 153 2.16 8.10 -6.71
N LEU A 154 3.29 8.79 -6.61
CA LEU A 154 4.29 8.56 -5.58
C LEU A 154 4.16 9.66 -4.51
N VAL A 155 3.96 9.30 -3.24
CA VAL A 155 3.90 10.29 -2.15
C VAL A 155 4.89 9.90 -1.07
N GLY A 156 5.80 10.83 -0.75
CA GLY A 156 6.72 10.70 0.37
C GLY A 156 6.49 11.78 1.43
N THR A 157 7.15 11.64 2.56
CA THR A 157 7.18 12.59 3.68
C THR A 157 8.58 13.18 3.84
N ASP A 158 8.71 14.26 4.60
CA ASP A 158 10.01 14.82 4.95
C ASP A 158 10.76 13.96 5.99
N GLY A 159 10.02 13.37 6.94
CA GLY A 159 10.58 12.63 8.06
C GLY A 159 10.89 11.15 7.81
N PHE A 160 10.78 10.66 6.57
CA PHE A 160 11.11 9.27 6.26
C PHE A 160 12.61 9.07 6.08
N ALA A 161 13.22 8.25 6.95
CA ALA A 161 14.65 7.96 6.92
C ALA A 161 15.12 7.35 5.58
N GLY A 162 14.29 6.54 4.93
CA GLY A 162 14.60 5.93 3.62
C GLY A 162 14.40 6.85 2.41
N ARG A 163 14.15 8.15 2.61
CA ARG A 163 13.78 9.10 1.56
C ARG A 163 14.84 9.21 0.45
N GLU A 164 16.12 9.26 0.80
CA GLU A 164 17.19 9.36 -0.19
C GLU A 164 17.28 8.08 -1.04
N GLU A 165 17.13 6.93 -0.42
CA GLU A 165 17.14 5.62 -1.08
C GLU A 165 15.97 5.47 -2.07
N LEU A 166 14.76 5.96 -1.72
CA LEU A 166 13.62 6.01 -2.66
C LEU A 166 13.96 6.79 -3.93
N GLY A 167 14.80 7.83 -3.83
CA GLY A 167 15.10 8.76 -4.90
C GLY A 167 15.56 8.09 -6.19
N ARG A 168 16.37 7.04 -6.08
CA ARG A 168 16.88 6.30 -7.24
C ARG A 168 15.76 5.59 -8.00
N SER A 169 15.01 4.74 -7.31
CA SER A 169 13.98 3.92 -7.97
C SER A 169 12.77 4.74 -8.41
N TRP A 170 12.43 5.81 -7.68
CA TRP A 170 11.38 6.76 -8.06
C TRP A 170 11.77 7.64 -9.25
N SER A 171 13.03 8.05 -9.35
CA SER A 171 13.51 8.78 -10.53
C SER A 171 13.51 7.89 -11.77
N ALA A 172 13.92 6.63 -11.64
CA ALA A 172 13.89 5.66 -12.73
C ALA A 172 12.46 5.44 -13.27
N VAL A 173 11.48 5.13 -12.41
CA VAL A 173 10.10 4.92 -12.87
C VAL A 173 9.56 6.17 -13.56
N ARG A 174 9.85 7.39 -13.04
CA ARG A 174 9.40 8.64 -13.67
C ARG A 174 10.00 8.84 -15.06
N ALA A 175 11.29 8.59 -15.21
CA ALA A 175 11.99 8.71 -16.50
C ALA A 175 11.43 7.73 -17.55
N HIS A 176 11.04 6.53 -17.14
CA HIS A 176 10.59 5.47 -18.05
C HIS A 176 9.07 5.49 -18.35
N SER A 177 8.29 6.39 -17.74
CA SER A 177 6.81 6.33 -17.81
C SER A 177 6.13 7.40 -18.67
N GLY A 178 6.90 8.21 -19.39
CA GLY A 178 6.36 9.21 -20.34
C GLY A 178 5.31 10.13 -19.72
N GLY A 179 5.58 10.68 -18.53
CA GLY A 179 4.70 11.64 -17.85
C GLY A 179 3.57 11.04 -16.98
N ARG A 180 3.39 9.72 -16.98
CA ARG A 180 2.30 9.06 -16.24
C ARG A 180 2.51 8.96 -14.73
N VAL A 181 3.68 9.36 -14.25
CA VAL A 181 4.05 9.33 -12.83
C VAL A 181 4.07 10.74 -12.28
N ARG A 182 3.24 11.01 -11.27
CA ARG A 182 3.35 12.24 -10.48
C ARG A 182 3.95 11.91 -9.13
N GLN A 183 4.84 12.78 -8.66
CA GLN A 183 5.43 12.68 -7.32
C GLN A 183 4.95 13.86 -6.48
N ARG A 184 4.65 13.59 -5.20
CA ARG A 184 4.22 14.57 -4.21
C ARG A 184 4.99 14.37 -2.91
N ARG A 185 4.99 15.41 -2.09
CA ARG A 185 5.55 15.37 -0.75
C ARG A 185 4.53 15.86 0.26
N PHE A 186 4.53 15.22 1.42
CA PHE A 186 3.74 15.60 2.58
C PHE A 186 4.67 16.20 3.63
N ALA A 187 4.59 17.52 3.76
CA ALA A 187 5.49 18.28 4.60
C ALA A 187 5.25 18.00 6.09
N ASP A 188 6.30 18.15 6.90
CA ASP A 188 6.23 18.06 8.36
C ASP A 188 5.67 16.72 8.88
N ALA A 189 5.66 15.69 8.04
CA ALA A 189 5.13 14.38 8.34
C ALA A 189 6.25 13.34 8.43
N ALA A 190 5.98 12.24 9.12
CA ALA A 190 6.86 11.07 9.19
C ALA A 190 6.15 9.81 8.66
N HIS A 191 6.92 8.72 8.54
CA HIS A 191 6.54 7.53 7.79
C HIS A 191 5.13 6.99 8.06
N TRP A 192 4.70 6.99 9.33
CA TRP A 192 3.43 6.37 9.73
C TRP A 192 2.22 7.28 9.58
N VAL A 193 2.39 8.51 9.07
CA VAL A 193 1.30 9.46 8.82
C VAL A 193 0.23 8.91 7.85
N PHE A 194 0.60 7.98 6.97
CA PHE A 194 -0.31 7.41 5.97
C PHE A 194 -1.26 6.34 6.53
N THR A 195 -1.17 6.06 7.82
CA THR A 195 -1.96 5.04 8.52
C THR A 195 -2.89 5.67 9.56
N ASP A 196 -3.67 4.86 10.26
CA ASP A 196 -4.53 5.33 11.35
C ASP A 196 -3.73 5.92 12.53
N TYR A 197 -2.42 5.69 12.59
CA TYR A 197 -1.55 6.37 13.55
C TYR A 197 -1.62 7.89 13.44
N ALA A 198 -1.85 8.46 12.25
CA ALA A 198 -2.02 9.91 12.11
C ALA A 198 -3.18 10.47 12.95
N ALA A 199 -4.24 9.68 13.16
CA ALA A 199 -5.37 10.05 13.99
C ALA A 199 -5.21 9.60 15.45
N MET A 200 -4.64 8.41 15.69
CA MET A 200 -4.57 7.81 17.03
C MET A 200 -3.47 8.44 17.90
N VAL A 201 -2.28 8.62 17.36
CA VAL A 201 -1.07 8.97 18.12
C VAL A 201 -1.16 10.35 18.79
N PRO A 202 -1.73 11.40 18.17
CA PRO A 202 -1.95 12.68 18.84
C PRO A 202 -2.87 12.58 20.06
N GLN A 203 -3.85 11.67 20.06
CA GLN A 203 -4.74 11.44 21.21
C GLN A 203 -3.98 10.75 22.35
N LEU A 204 -3.11 9.80 22.05
CA LEU A 204 -2.23 9.17 23.04
C LEU A 204 -1.31 10.20 23.69
N GLN A 205 -0.76 11.13 22.91
CA GLN A 205 0.03 12.24 23.42
C GLN A 205 -0.81 13.14 24.34
N ALA A 206 -2.02 13.54 23.91
CA ALA A 206 -2.92 14.37 24.71
C ALA A 206 -3.34 13.70 26.03
N ALA A 207 -3.45 12.37 26.04
CA ALA A 207 -3.73 11.57 27.24
C ALA A 207 -2.49 11.32 28.14
N GLY A 208 -1.31 11.86 27.79
CA GLY A 208 -0.07 11.66 28.55
C GLY A 208 0.55 10.26 28.40
N LEU A 209 0.07 9.44 27.46
CA LEU A 209 0.55 8.08 27.21
C LEU A 209 1.72 8.03 26.22
N MET A 210 2.09 9.18 25.65
CA MET A 210 3.17 9.32 24.69
C MET A 210 3.83 10.70 24.79
N SER A 211 5.16 10.75 24.68
CA SER A 211 5.90 12.01 24.63
C SER A 211 5.71 12.74 23.29
N ALA A 212 5.89 14.06 23.29
CA ALA A 212 5.84 14.84 22.05
C ALA A 212 6.91 14.39 21.04
N ASP A 213 8.10 13.98 21.49
CA ASP A 213 9.16 13.45 20.62
C ASP A 213 8.77 12.11 19.99
N ALA A 214 8.19 11.18 20.75
CA ALA A 214 7.72 9.91 20.22
C ALA A 214 6.61 10.11 19.17
N ARG A 215 5.67 11.03 19.42
CA ARG A 215 4.65 11.40 18.45
C ARG A 215 5.26 11.99 17.17
N ARG A 216 6.20 12.94 17.33
CA ARG A 216 6.89 13.57 16.20
C ARG A 216 7.68 12.57 15.38
N GLY A 217 8.41 11.67 16.03
CA GLY A 217 9.16 10.62 15.34
C GLY A 217 8.26 9.65 14.57
N LEU A 218 7.08 9.35 15.10
CA LEU A 218 6.18 8.37 14.49
C LEU A 218 5.40 8.95 13.30
N VAL A 219 4.76 10.11 13.46
CA VAL A 219 3.84 10.69 12.44
C VAL A 219 4.20 12.09 11.97
N GLY A 220 5.29 12.68 12.47
CA GLY A 220 5.77 14.02 12.15
C GLY A 220 5.24 15.11 13.07
N SER A 221 5.58 16.36 12.79
CA SER A 221 5.12 17.57 13.51
C SER A 221 3.77 18.10 12.99
N VAL A 222 3.35 17.76 11.78
CA VAL A 222 2.08 18.18 11.17
C VAL A 222 0.88 17.96 12.10
N ALA A 223 -0.03 18.92 12.19
CA ALA A 223 -1.22 18.81 13.02
C ALA A 223 -2.21 17.75 12.46
N PRO A 224 -2.89 16.94 13.29
CA PRO A 224 -3.83 15.91 12.82
C PRO A 224 -5.00 16.45 11.97
N GLU A 225 -5.44 17.68 12.25
CA GLU A 225 -6.49 18.39 11.50
C GLU A 225 -6.05 18.68 10.06
N VAL A 226 -4.75 18.70 9.80
CA VAL A 226 -4.15 18.85 8.47
C VAL A 226 -3.78 17.49 7.89
N SER A 227 -3.12 16.63 8.68
CA SER A 227 -2.56 15.36 8.19
C SER A 227 -3.65 14.38 7.75
N VAL A 228 -4.67 14.16 8.58
CA VAL A 228 -5.72 13.15 8.32
C VAL A 228 -6.55 13.52 7.09
N PRO A 229 -7.08 14.75 6.93
CA PRO A 229 -7.76 15.14 5.70
C PRO A 229 -6.81 15.17 4.49
N GLY A 230 -5.55 15.56 4.67
CA GLY A 230 -4.55 15.61 3.61
C GLY A 230 -4.25 14.23 3.01
N VAL A 231 -3.96 13.23 3.86
CA VAL A 231 -3.73 11.84 3.45
C VAL A 231 -4.97 11.28 2.72
N ARG A 232 -6.16 11.44 3.30
CA ARG A 232 -7.43 10.99 2.67
C ARG A 232 -7.66 11.65 1.31
N ARG A 233 -7.39 12.96 1.19
CA ARG A 233 -7.54 13.73 -0.05
C ARG A 233 -6.55 13.29 -1.12
N SER A 234 -5.32 12.92 -0.74
CA SER A 234 -4.28 12.50 -1.70
C SER A 234 -4.71 11.29 -2.53
N VAL A 235 -5.29 10.27 -1.89
CA VAL A 235 -5.81 9.07 -2.57
C VAL A 235 -7.13 9.37 -3.27
N ARG A 236 -8.04 10.09 -2.63
CA ARG A 236 -9.35 10.42 -3.21
C ARG A 236 -9.19 11.19 -4.52
N SER A 237 -8.48 12.33 -4.49
CA SER A 237 -8.35 13.20 -5.65
C SER A 237 -7.57 12.53 -6.79
N PHE A 238 -6.62 11.64 -6.48
CA PHE A 238 -5.94 10.84 -7.49
C PHE A 238 -6.90 9.91 -8.23
N PHE A 239 -7.65 9.08 -7.50
CA PHE A 239 -8.57 8.12 -8.14
C PHE A 239 -9.78 8.80 -8.78
N GLU A 240 -10.25 9.94 -8.25
CA GLU A 240 -11.27 10.77 -8.90
C GLU A 240 -10.76 11.32 -10.24
N GLY A 241 -9.55 11.91 -10.26
CA GLY A 241 -8.94 12.41 -11.49
C GLY A 241 -8.75 11.32 -12.54
N TRP A 242 -8.22 10.16 -12.12
CA TRP A 242 -8.10 8.99 -12.98
C TRP A 242 -9.47 8.54 -13.55
N ARG A 243 -10.50 8.43 -12.70
CA ARG A 243 -11.85 8.04 -13.13
C ARG A 243 -12.46 9.00 -14.16
N LEU A 244 -12.15 10.29 -14.03
CA LEU A 244 -12.63 11.35 -14.93
C LEU A 244 -11.73 11.54 -16.17
N GLY A 245 -10.61 10.81 -16.27
CA GLY A 245 -9.68 10.90 -17.39
C GLY A 245 -8.75 12.12 -17.35
N TRP A 246 -8.67 12.82 -16.21
CA TRP A 246 -7.83 14.00 -16.04
C TRP A 246 -6.65 13.64 -15.14
N TRP A 247 -5.61 13.08 -15.78
CA TRP A 247 -4.35 12.67 -15.15
C TRP A 247 -3.14 13.14 -15.95
#